data_AF-A0A7W4CUI7-F1
#
_entry.id   AF-A0A7W4CUI7-F1
#
_cell.length_a   1.000
_cell.length_b   1.000
_cell.length_c   1.000
_cell.angle_alpha   90.00
_cell.angle_beta   90.00
_cell.angle_gamma   90.00
#
_symmetry.space_group_name_H-M   'P 1'
#
loop_
_entity.id
_entity.type
_entity.pdbx_description
1 polymer ?
#
loop_
_entity_poly.entity_id
_entity_poly.type
_entity_poly.pdbx_seq_one_letter_code
_entity_poly.pdbx_strand_id
1 'polypeptide(L)'
;MQRAIEAIEVDVDEIALSVLGWELVAPQARLVSISVADEHIREVAVSLELRFHPDDWQVRHTGKDTPTVLWQLRSREQGPLSSYGVIPRPFLLSETGAPKMVAIKSGLWESDEPLAPGDLYVWLGGVDWHDADDFKLTPSLGWVDLQHDLIDETTGRGVQTRLTELIVGIRGEDNLEVIARSTHAIGTLEDSPALEGAEDSYGGGNLTSERSHAFKLWSPRMVIEVFDEAGFLLDSRESYANKIRLAEGGRIPSRPATSASSYSFDVSDLPGVPARVVVRLQDDAL
;
A
#
# COMPACT_ATOMS: atom_id res chain seq x y z
N MET A 1 20.87 -5.56 -31.23
CA MET A 1 20.30 -4.82 -30.08
C MET A 1 19.48 -3.67 -30.62
N GLN A 2 18.17 -3.73 -30.44
CA GLN A 2 17.26 -2.65 -30.80
C GLN A 2 16.74 -2.02 -29.51
N ARG A 3 16.68 -0.68 -29.46
CA ARG A 3 16.15 0.06 -28.32
C ARG A 3 15.03 0.98 -28.78
N ALA A 4 13.85 0.84 -28.19
CA ALA A 4 12.70 1.72 -28.37
C ALA A 4 12.36 2.43 -27.05
N ILE A 5 11.83 3.64 -27.15
CA ILE A 5 11.37 4.43 -26.01
C ILE A 5 10.03 5.03 -26.39
N GLU A 6 8.98 4.65 -25.68
CA GLU A 6 7.61 4.98 -26.02
C GLU A 6 6.88 5.54 -24.78
N ALA A 7 5.96 6.48 -25.00
CA ALA A 7 5.16 7.03 -23.92
C ALA A 7 4.10 6.02 -23.49
N ILE A 8 3.83 5.94 -22.18
CA ILE A 8 2.71 5.18 -21.62
C ILE A 8 1.85 6.12 -20.78
N GLU A 9 0.58 5.76 -20.61
CA GLU A 9 -0.37 6.55 -19.84
C GLU A 9 0.04 6.61 -18.36
N VAL A 10 -0.25 7.75 -17.73
CA VAL A 10 -0.20 7.89 -16.28
C VAL A 10 -1.60 8.17 -15.77
N ASP A 11 -2.10 7.25 -14.94
CA ASP A 11 -3.37 7.38 -14.22
C ASP A 11 -3.07 7.92 -12.81
N VAL A 12 -3.81 8.94 -12.39
CA VAL A 12 -3.56 9.67 -11.14
C VAL A 12 -4.79 9.62 -10.25
N ASP A 13 -4.65 9.04 -9.05
CA ASP A 13 -5.64 9.10 -7.98
C ASP A 13 -5.58 10.48 -7.31
N GLU A 14 -6.08 11.50 -8.02
CA GLU A 14 -6.06 12.91 -7.59
C GLU A 14 -6.74 13.10 -6.24
N ILE A 15 -7.79 12.32 -5.96
CA ILE A 15 -8.54 12.41 -4.71
C ILE A 15 -7.67 11.92 -3.54
N ALA A 16 -7.06 10.74 -3.65
CA ALA A 16 -6.19 10.23 -2.59
C ALA A 16 -4.99 11.14 -2.33
N LEU A 17 -4.41 11.72 -3.39
CA LEU A 17 -3.27 12.63 -3.28
C LEU A 17 -3.65 13.98 -2.67
N SER A 18 -4.73 14.61 -3.15
CA SER A 18 -5.16 15.92 -2.67
C SER A 18 -5.52 15.92 -1.19
N VAL A 19 -6.20 14.86 -0.71
CA VAL A 19 -6.53 14.66 0.71
C VAL A 19 -5.29 14.57 1.61
N LEU A 20 -4.16 14.18 1.03
CA LEU A 20 -2.86 14.08 1.69
C LEU A 20 -1.97 15.32 1.46
N GLY A 21 -2.48 16.36 0.79
CA GLY A 21 -1.74 17.57 0.47
C GLY A 21 -0.76 17.41 -0.70
N TRP A 22 -0.88 16.35 -1.50
CA TRP A 22 -0.03 16.14 -2.67
C TRP A 22 -0.69 16.64 -3.95
N GLU A 23 0.07 17.37 -4.75
CA GLU A 23 -0.25 17.72 -6.13
C GLU A 23 0.88 17.17 -7.03
N LEU A 24 0.49 16.46 -8.09
CA LEU A 24 1.41 16.00 -9.13
C LEU A 24 1.28 16.90 -10.35
N VAL A 25 2.40 17.47 -10.80
CA VAL A 25 2.41 18.37 -11.95
C VAL A 25 3.13 17.72 -13.12
N ALA A 26 2.44 17.72 -14.27
CA ALA A 26 2.90 17.17 -15.54
C ALA A 26 3.54 15.76 -15.43
N PRO A 27 2.82 14.78 -14.84
CA PRO A 27 3.36 13.43 -14.74
C PRO A 27 3.50 12.79 -16.13
N GLN A 28 4.63 12.15 -16.36
CA GLN A 28 4.97 11.47 -17.61
C GLN A 28 5.61 10.13 -17.31
N ALA A 29 5.26 9.12 -18.10
CA ALA A 29 5.88 7.80 -18.04
C ALA A 29 6.34 7.35 -19.42
N ARG A 30 7.43 6.57 -19.45
CA ARG A 30 7.96 5.96 -20.66
C ARG A 30 8.29 4.49 -20.42
N LEU A 31 7.94 3.66 -21.38
CA LEU A 31 8.45 2.30 -21.51
C LEU A 31 9.74 2.34 -22.35
N VAL A 32 10.81 1.78 -21.81
CA VAL A 32 12.06 1.53 -22.52
C VAL A 32 12.11 0.05 -22.84
N SER A 33 12.19 -0.24 -24.13
CA SER A 33 12.20 -1.61 -24.67
C SER A 33 13.56 -1.89 -25.30
N ILE A 34 14.27 -2.90 -24.79
CA ILE A 34 15.54 -3.37 -25.32
C ILE A 34 15.32 -4.80 -25.83
N SER A 35 15.58 -5.04 -27.11
CA SER A 35 15.50 -6.37 -27.71
C SER A 35 16.87 -6.86 -28.13
N VAL A 36 17.26 -8.04 -27.65
CA VAL A 36 18.52 -8.73 -27.96
C VAL A 36 18.21 -10.17 -28.34
N ALA A 37 18.39 -10.52 -29.62
CA ALA A 37 17.92 -11.82 -30.16
C ALA A 37 16.42 -12.02 -29.82
N ASP A 38 16.10 -13.08 -29.07
CA ASP A 38 14.74 -13.43 -28.65
C ASP A 38 14.41 -12.92 -27.22
N GLU A 39 15.32 -12.18 -26.59
CA GLU A 39 15.09 -11.59 -25.26
C GLU A 39 14.52 -10.17 -25.37
N HIS A 40 13.53 -9.87 -24.55
CA HIS A 40 12.92 -8.56 -24.45
C HIS A 40 13.04 -8.02 -23.03
N ILE A 41 13.98 -7.10 -22.83
CA ILE A 41 14.20 -6.41 -21.56
C ILE A 41 13.42 -5.10 -21.55
N ARG A 42 12.84 -4.76 -20.40
CA ARG A 42 11.96 -3.61 -20.19
C ARG A 42 12.38 -2.78 -18.98
N GLU A 43 12.16 -1.47 -19.06
CA GLU A 43 12.27 -0.52 -17.94
C GLU A 43 11.12 0.49 -18.06
N VAL A 44 10.47 0.87 -16.96
CA VAL A 44 9.52 1.98 -16.91
C VAL A 44 10.19 3.11 -16.14
N ALA A 45 10.20 4.27 -16.77
CA ALA A 45 10.69 5.50 -16.17
C ALA A 45 9.54 6.48 -16.02
N VAL A 46 9.43 7.09 -14.84
CA VAL A 46 8.43 8.11 -14.53
C VAL A 46 9.14 9.40 -14.17
N SER A 47 8.64 10.52 -14.68
CA SER A 47 9.10 11.87 -14.37
C SER A 47 7.90 12.76 -14.05
N LEU A 48 7.98 13.52 -12.96
CA LEU A 48 6.91 14.43 -12.53
C LEU A 48 7.45 15.51 -11.60
N GLU A 49 6.69 16.57 -11.39
CA GLU A 49 6.95 17.54 -10.32
C GLU A 49 6.01 17.25 -9.14
N LEU A 50 6.59 17.03 -7.96
CA LEU A 50 5.86 16.87 -6.70
C LEU A 50 5.73 18.22 -5.99
N ARG A 51 4.50 18.57 -5.60
CA ARG A 51 4.19 19.70 -4.73
C ARG A 51 3.47 19.23 -3.49
N PHE A 52 3.95 19.68 -2.34
CA PHE A 52 3.33 19.40 -1.06
C PHE A 52 2.71 20.68 -0.49
N HIS A 53 1.41 20.63 -0.22
CA HIS A 53 0.62 21.69 0.37
C HIS A 53 0.34 21.34 1.84
N PRO A 54 1.22 21.72 2.79
CA PRO A 54 1.07 21.33 4.18
C PRO A 54 -0.21 21.86 4.84
N ASP A 55 -0.75 22.97 4.34
CA ASP A 55 -2.00 23.56 4.83
C ASP A 55 -3.23 22.73 4.43
N ASP A 56 -3.12 21.92 3.38
CA ASP A 56 -4.14 20.96 2.95
C ASP A 56 -4.01 19.66 3.76
N TRP A 57 -2.81 19.35 4.26
CA TRP A 57 -2.54 18.21 5.14
C TRP A 57 -2.83 18.52 6.62
N GLN A 58 -4.09 18.82 6.92
CA GLN A 58 -4.54 19.20 8.26
C GLN A 58 -4.61 18.05 9.27
N VAL A 59 -4.44 16.80 8.80
CA VAL A 59 -4.63 15.59 9.59
C VAL A 59 -3.39 14.71 9.49
N ARG A 60 -2.69 14.53 10.62
CA ARG A 60 -1.46 13.73 10.70
C ARG A 60 -1.73 12.41 11.42
N HIS A 61 -1.40 11.30 10.76
CA HIS A 61 -1.36 9.98 11.38
C HIS A 61 0.10 9.59 11.66
N THR A 62 0.37 8.68 12.62
CA THR A 62 1.77 8.33 12.94
C THR A 62 2.46 7.51 11.86
N GLY A 63 3.70 7.89 11.58
CA GLY A 63 4.60 7.33 10.57
C GLY A 63 5.79 8.29 10.39
N LYS A 64 6.68 8.07 9.42
CA LYS A 64 7.56 9.16 8.95
C LYS A 64 6.64 10.34 8.61
N ASP A 65 6.96 11.56 9.06
CA ASP A 65 6.06 12.72 9.21
C ASP A 65 5.43 13.28 7.90
N THR A 66 5.26 12.46 6.86
CA THR A 66 4.70 12.84 5.56
C THR A 66 3.98 11.64 4.93
N PRO A 67 2.79 11.83 4.34
CA PRO A 67 2.13 10.81 3.56
C PRO A 67 2.99 10.36 2.38
N THR A 68 2.85 9.10 2.02
CA THR A 68 3.65 8.45 0.98
C THR A 68 2.95 8.53 -0.36
N VAL A 69 3.67 8.95 -1.41
CA VAL A 69 3.22 8.80 -2.79
C VAL A 69 3.66 7.43 -3.29
N LEU A 70 2.69 6.67 -3.79
CA LEU A 70 2.87 5.33 -4.34
C LEU A 70 2.79 5.37 -5.85
N TRP A 71 3.43 4.40 -6.47
CA TRP A 71 3.30 4.14 -7.90
C TRP A 71 3.24 2.63 -8.16
N GLN A 72 2.53 2.23 -9.21
CA GLN A 72 2.38 0.84 -9.60
C GLN A 72 2.29 0.74 -11.12
N LEU A 73 2.90 -0.29 -11.71
CA LEU A 73 2.72 -0.59 -13.12
C LEU A 73 1.54 -1.54 -13.26
N ARG A 74 0.61 -1.21 -14.15
CA ARG A 74 -0.59 -2.00 -14.39
C ARG A 74 -0.73 -2.31 -15.88
N SER A 75 -1.23 -3.50 -16.16
CA SER A 75 -1.77 -3.93 -17.44
C SER A 75 -3.26 -3.63 -17.47
N ARG A 76 -3.76 -3.17 -18.60
CA ARG A 76 -5.20 -2.97 -18.80
C ARG A 76 -5.99 -4.27 -18.79
N GLU A 77 -5.36 -5.38 -19.16
CA GLU A 77 -6.00 -6.68 -19.28
C GLU A 77 -5.72 -7.59 -18.08
N GLN A 78 -4.50 -7.53 -17.54
CA GLN A 78 -4.02 -8.50 -16.54
C GLN A 78 -3.98 -7.94 -15.11
N GLY A 79 -4.33 -6.66 -14.91
CA GLY A 79 -4.26 -6.02 -13.59
C GLY A 79 -2.85 -5.57 -13.21
N PRO A 80 -2.46 -5.58 -11.92
CA PRO A 80 -1.15 -5.09 -11.50
C PRO A 80 -0.03 -6.00 -12.00
N LEU A 81 1.01 -5.40 -12.58
CA LEU A 81 2.22 -6.12 -12.98
C LEU A 81 3.32 -6.04 -11.92
N SER A 82 3.10 -5.24 -10.87
CA SER A 82 4.03 -5.04 -9.76
C SER A 82 3.27 -4.82 -8.45
N SER A 83 3.96 -5.02 -7.33
CA SER A 83 3.57 -4.44 -6.04
C SER A 83 3.62 -2.91 -6.07
N TYR A 84 3.19 -2.25 -4.98
CA TYR A 84 3.38 -0.81 -4.85
C TYR A 84 4.87 -0.48 -4.67
N GLY A 85 5.36 0.42 -5.50
CA GLY A 85 6.59 1.13 -5.25
C GLY A 85 6.34 2.42 -4.50
N VAL A 86 7.31 2.85 -3.69
CA VAL A 86 7.31 4.18 -3.07
C VAL A 86 8.07 5.15 -3.95
N ILE A 87 7.51 6.34 -4.21
CA ILE A 87 8.27 7.44 -4.79
C ILE A 87 9.21 7.97 -3.69
N PRO A 88 10.54 7.84 -3.80
CA PRO A 88 11.47 8.26 -2.75
C PRO A 88 11.52 9.78 -2.65
N ARG A 89 11.81 10.27 -1.43
CA ARG A 89 11.95 11.69 -1.02
C ARG A 89 10.71 12.49 -0.53
N PRO A 90 9.48 11.96 -0.35
CA PRO A 90 8.37 12.78 0.15
C PRO A 90 8.69 13.44 1.51
N PHE A 91 9.44 12.73 2.37
CA PHE A 91 9.86 13.22 3.69
C PHE A 91 10.83 14.40 3.67
N LEU A 92 11.70 14.53 2.66
CA LEU A 92 12.57 15.72 2.53
C LEU A 92 11.83 16.91 1.91
N LEU A 93 10.74 16.64 1.17
CA LEU A 93 9.97 17.66 0.48
C LEU A 93 9.05 18.41 1.43
N SER A 94 8.46 17.71 2.41
CA SER A 94 7.56 18.31 3.41
C SER A 94 8.20 19.40 4.26
N GLU A 95 9.51 19.34 4.49
CA GLU A 95 10.23 20.35 5.26
C GLU A 95 10.49 21.65 4.47
N THR A 96 10.52 21.53 3.13
CA THR A 96 10.94 22.65 2.27
C THR A 96 9.78 23.35 1.57
N GLY A 97 8.61 22.71 1.45
CA GLY A 97 7.41 23.24 0.77
C GLY A 97 7.61 23.56 -0.72
N ALA A 98 8.81 23.33 -1.26
CA ALA A 98 9.19 23.71 -2.60
C ALA A 98 8.81 22.60 -3.60
N PRO A 99 8.26 22.94 -4.79
CA PRO A 99 8.06 21.98 -5.86
C PRO A 99 9.37 21.31 -6.26
N LYS A 100 9.36 19.98 -6.45
CA LYS A 100 10.56 19.27 -6.90
C LYS A 100 10.31 18.27 -8.01
N MET A 101 11.20 18.32 -8.99
CA MET A 101 11.29 17.32 -10.03
C MET A 101 11.76 15.98 -9.45
N VAL A 102 10.99 14.95 -9.75
CA VAL A 102 11.29 13.56 -9.41
C VAL A 102 11.39 12.77 -10.70
N ALA A 103 12.41 11.92 -10.77
CA ALA A 103 12.58 10.91 -11.80
C ALA A 103 12.86 9.57 -11.12
N ILE A 104 12.02 8.58 -11.40
CA ILE A 104 12.11 7.23 -10.85
C ILE A 104 12.08 6.20 -11.97
N LYS A 105 12.65 5.04 -11.67
CA LYS A 105 12.73 3.91 -12.58
C LYS A 105 12.45 2.65 -11.80
N SER A 106 11.81 1.72 -12.47
CA SER A 106 11.67 0.34 -12.03
C SER A 106 13.00 -0.40 -12.17
N GLY A 107 13.08 -1.62 -11.65
CA GLY A 107 14.10 -2.58 -12.07
C GLY A 107 14.02 -2.87 -13.58
N LEU A 108 15.00 -3.61 -14.10
CA LEU A 108 14.84 -4.25 -15.41
C LEU A 108 14.03 -5.54 -15.22
N TRP A 109 13.13 -5.82 -16.14
CA TRP A 109 12.41 -7.10 -16.20
C TRP A 109 12.34 -7.61 -17.63
N GLU A 110 12.13 -8.90 -17.73
CA GLU A 110 12.04 -9.62 -19.00
C GLU A 110 10.59 -9.91 -19.35
N SER A 111 10.34 -10.05 -20.63
CA SER A 111 9.05 -10.40 -21.21
C SER A 111 9.25 -11.40 -22.34
N ASP A 112 8.42 -12.43 -22.43
CA ASP A 112 8.49 -13.40 -23.54
C ASP A 112 8.05 -12.77 -24.87
N GLU A 113 7.11 -11.82 -24.82
CA GLU A 113 6.58 -11.13 -25.99
C GLU A 113 6.77 -9.61 -25.94
N PRO A 114 6.80 -8.93 -27.09
CA PRO A 114 6.76 -7.48 -27.13
C PRO A 114 5.46 -6.92 -26.53
N LEU A 115 5.59 -6.14 -25.46
CA LEU A 115 4.48 -5.36 -24.90
C LEU A 115 4.19 -4.12 -25.74
N ALA A 116 2.90 -3.90 -26.07
CA ALA A 116 2.50 -2.64 -26.66
C ALA A 116 2.37 -1.58 -25.55
N PRO A 117 2.90 -0.35 -25.74
CA PRO A 117 2.75 0.73 -24.77
C PRO A 117 1.30 1.05 -24.40
N GLY A 118 0.35 0.80 -25.31
CA GLY A 118 -1.08 1.03 -25.09
C GLY A 118 -1.72 0.12 -24.04
N ASP A 119 -1.12 -1.04 -23.79
CA ASP A 119 -1.65 -2.05 -22.84
C ASP A 119 -1.23 -1.75 -21.40
N LEU A 120 -0.31 -0.81 -21.22
CA LEU A 120 0.30 -0.48 -19.94
C LEU A 120 -0.07 0.94 -19.51
N TYR A 121 -0.16 1.11 -18.19
CA TYR A 121 -0.23 2.43 -17.58
C TYR A 121 0.44 2.42 -16.21
N VAL A 122 0.93 3.59 -15.80
CA VAL A 122 1.43 3.81 -14.44
C VAL A 122 0.32 4.41 -13.61
N TRP A 123 -0.07 3.74 -12.53
CA TRP A 123 -0.95 4.31 -11.52
C TRP A 123 -0.13 5.06 -10.47
N LEU A 124 -0.55 6.27 -10.11
CA LEU A 124 0.03 7.11 -9.05
C LEU A 124 -1.04 7.43 -8.01
N GLY A 125 -0.74 7.24 -6.72
CA GLY A 125 -1.66 7.57 -5.64
C GLY A 125 -0.94 7.85 -4.32
N GLY A 126 -1.68 7.94 -3.22
CA GLY A 126 -1.11 8.27 -1.92
C GLY A 126 -1.75 7.54 -0.74
N VAL A 127 -0.96 7.35 0.31
CA VAL A 127 -1.38 6.75 1.59
C VAL A 127 -0.73 7.45 2.79
N ASP A 128 -1.36 7.39 3.96
CA ASP A 128 -0.74 7.91 5.19
C ASP A 128 0.50 7.11 5.62
N TRP A 129 0.46 5.78 5.47
CA TRP A 129 1.61 4.90 5.67
C TRP A 129 1.55 3.66 4.76
N HIS A 130 2.66 2.93 4.69
CA HIS A 130 2.76 1.70 3.93
C HIS A 130 3.55 0.65 4.71
N ASP A 131 3.20 -0.62 4.47
CA ASP A 131 3.94 -1.81 4.88
C ASP A 131 4.33 -2.56 3.60
N ALA A 132 5.28 -1.97 2.87
CA ALA A 132 5.81 -2.50 1.62
C ALA A 132 7.33 -2.37 1.64
N ASP A 133 8.02 -3.47 1.32
CA ASP A 133 9.47 -3.59 1.55
C ASP A 133 10.35 -2.82 0.56
N ASP A 134 9.79 -2.16 -0.47
CA ASP A 134 10.61 -1.70 -1.60
C ASP A 134 10.45 -0.23 -2.02
N PHE A 135 11.60 0.40 -2.24
CA PHE A 135 11.73 1.66 -3.00
C PHE A 135 11.72 1.44 -4.52
N LYS A 136 11.68 0.19 -4.98
CA LYS A 136 11.84 -0.17 -6.40
C LYS A 136 10.69 -1.02 -6.87
N LEU A 137 10.14 -0.63 -8.01
CA LEU A 137 9.11 -1.37 -8.71
C LEU A 137 9.76 -2.55 -9.45
N THR A 138 9.30 -3.78 -9.19
CA THR A 138 9.79 -5.04 -9.76
C THR A 138 8.69 -5.73 -10.57
N PRO A 139 8.45 -5.29 -11.82
CA PRO A 139 7.38 -5.87 -12.61
C PRO A 139 7.66 -7.30 -13.05
N SER A 140 6.58 -8.02 -13.31
CA SER A 140 6.60 -9.24 -14.12
C SER A 140 5.36 -9.27 -15.02
N LEU A 141 5.41 -10.02 -16.11
CA LEU A 141 4.27 -10.22 -17.02
C LEU A 141 3.40 -11.44 -16.70
N GLY A 142 3.83 -12.30 -15.80
CA GLY A 142 2.94 -13.31 -15.24
C GLY A 142 2.13 -12.64 -14.15
N TRP A 143 0.82 -12.51 -14.35
CA TRP A 143 -0.09 -12.32 -13.23
C TRP A 143 -1.24 -13.29 -13.42
N VAL A 144 -1.32 -14.27 -12.51
CA VAL A 144 -2.43 -15.22 -12.46
C VAL A 144 -3.24 -14.90 -11.22
N ASP A 145 -4.41 -14.33 -11.41
CA ASP A 145 -5.35 -14.07 -10.33
C ASP A 145 -5.64 -15.38 -9.57
N LEU A 146 -5.50 -15.31 -8.25
CA LEU A 146 -5.82 -16.43 -7.38
C LEU A 146 -7.17 -16.17 -6.71
N GLN A 147 -7.94 -17.23 -6.50
CA GLN A 147 -9.15 -17.14 -5.69
C GLN A 147 -8.80 -16.57 -4.31
N HIS A 148 -9.57 -15.60 -3.84
CA HIS A 148 -9.37 -15.04 -2.52
C HIS A 148 -10.67 -14.69 -1.83
N ASP A 149 -10.65 -14.81 -0.50
CA ASP A 149 -11.75 -14.46 0.39
C ASP A 149 -11.27 -13.42 1.42
N LEU A 150 -12.13 -12.45 1.73
CA LEU A 150 -11.94 -11.53 2.86
C LEU A 150 -12.91 -11.92 3.98
N ILE A 151 -12.38 -12.24 5.15
CA ILE A 151 -13.16 -12.52 6.35
C ILE A 151 -12.89 -11.42 7.37
N ASP A 152 -13.93 -10.68 7.73
CA ASP A 152 -13.85 -9.70 8.80
C ASP A 152 -14.32 -10.34 10.10
N GLU A 153 -13.39 -10.61 11.01
CA GLU A 153 -13.61 -11.15 12.34
C GLU A 153 -13.48 -10.06 13.42
N THR A 154 -13.37 -8.80 13.01
CA THR A 154 -13.31 -7.68 13.95
C THR A 154 -14.66 -7.48 14.63
N THR A 155 -14.59 -7.32 15.94
CA THR A 155 -15.73 -7.03 16.82
C THR A 155 -15.53 -5.69 17.53
N GLY A 156 -14.27 -5.26 17.67
CA GLY A 156 -13.88 -3.98 18.22
C GLY A 156 -14.39 -2.81 17.39
N ARG A 157 -14.86 -1.76 18.08
CA ARG A 157 -15.37 -0.55 17.44
C ARG A 157 -14.37 0.62 17.45
N GLY A 158 -13.25 0.47 18.15
CA GLY A 158 -12.25 1.52 18.31
C GLY A 158 -11.59 1.95 17.00
N VAL A 159 -11.09 1.00 16.21
CA VAL A 159 -10.57 1.25 14.86
C VAL A 159 -11.20 0.26 13.88
N GLN A 160 -11.97 0.78 12.93
CA GLN A 160 -12.60 0.02 11.87
C GLN A 160 -11.72 0.04 10.63
N THR A 161 -11.16 -1.11 10.26
CA THR A 161 -10.36 -1.26 9.05
C THR A 161 -11.21 -1.81 7.92
N ARG A 162 -11.15 -1.17 6.76
CA ARG A 162 -11.80 -1.65 5.55
C ARG A 162 -10.80 -1.74 4.41
N LEU A 163 -10.67 -2.92 3.82
CA LEU A 163 -9.95 -3.09 2.55
C LEU A 163 -10.71 -2.39 1.43
N THR A 164 -10.06 -1.43 0.79
CA THR A 164 -10.58 -0.72 -0.40
C THR A 164 -10.05 -1.33 -1.70
N GLU A 165 -8.93 -2.05 -1.63
CA GLU A 165 -8.37 -2.84 -2.73
C GLU A 165 -7.76 -4.10 -2.11
N LEU A 166 -8.02 -5.25 -2.71
CA LEU A 166 -7.37 -6.52 -2.40
C LEU A 166 -7.10 -7.20 -3.74
N ILE A 167 -5.83 -7.45 -4.02
CA ILE A 167 -5.37 -8.13 -5.23
C ILE A 167 -4.51 -9.29 -4.77
N VAL A 168 -4.84 -10.48 -5.25
CA VAL A 168 -4.11 -11.70 -4.95
C VAL A 168 -3.82 -12.42 -6.24
N GLY A 169 -2.56 -12.74 -6.47
CA GLY A 169 -2.17 -13.49 -7.65
C GLY A 169 -0.73 -13.96 -7.59
N ILE A 170 -0.43 -14.91 -8.47
CA ILE A 170 0.94 -15.37 -8.68
C ILE A 170 1.57 -14.46 -9.72
N ARG A 171 2.59 -13.72 -9.29
CA ARG A 171 3.45 -12.91 -10.12
C ARG A 171 4.59 -13.76 -10.67
N GLY A 172 4.78 -13.77 -11.98
CA GLY A 172 5.75 -14.61 -12.66
C GLY A 172 5.41 -16.08 -12.52
N GLU A 173 6.40 -16.90 -12.18
CA GLU A 173 6.20 -18.35 -11.96
C GLU A 173 6.24 -18.76 -10.49
N ASP A 174 6.73 -17.89 -9.61
CA ASP A 174 7.22 -18.32 -8.30
C ASP A 174 6.88 -17.39 -7.14
N ASN A 175 6.14 -16.30 -7.35
CA ASN A 175 5.88 -15.33 -6.28
C ASN A 175 4.39 -15.04 -6.13
N LEU A 176 3.77 -15.58 -5.08
CA LEU A 176 2.40 -15.22 -4.70
C LEU A 176 2.41 -13.85 -4.01
N GLU A 177 1.72 -12.88 -4.59
CA GLU A 177 1.57 -11.55 -4.02
C GLU A 177 0.15 -11.30 -3.51
N VAL A 178 0.08 -10.66 -2.34
CA VAL A 178 -1.14 -10.16 -1.71
C VAL A 178 -0.95 -8.66 -1.51
N ILE A 179 -1.67 -7.87 -2.31
CA ILE A 179 -1.62 -6.41 -2.31
C ILE A 179 -2.93 -5.90 -1.71
N ALA A 180 -2.84 -5.07 -0.68
CA ALA A 180 -3.99 -4.52 0.01
C ALA A 180 -3.88 -3.00 0.16
N ARG A 181 -4.97 -2.27 -0.11
CA ARG A 181 -5.16 -0.89 0.39
C ARG A 181 -6.28 -0.87 1.39
N SER A 182 -6.08 -0.10 2.45
CA SER A 182 -7.04 -0.02 3.55
C SER A 182 -7.36 1.42 3.92
N THR A 183 -8.56 1.60 4.44
CA THR A 183 -8.96 2.77 5.22
C THR A 183 -9.15 2.37 6.67
N HIS A 184 -8.80 3.26 7.60
CA HIS A 184 -8.90 3.01 9.04
C HIS A 184 -9.67 4.15 9.70
N ALA A 185 -10.97 3.95 9.88
CA ALA A 185 -11.83 4.89 10.57
C ALA A 185 -11.72 4.66 12.08
N ILE A 186 -11.60 5.75 12.85
CA ILE A 186 -11.65 5.67 14.30
C ILE A 186 -13.12 5.79 14.70
N GLY A 187 -13.61 4.85 15.53
CA GLY A 187 -14.94 4.90 16.11
C GLY A 187 -15.05 5.99 17.18
N THR A 188 -15.91 5.80 18.18
CA THR A 188 -15.92 6.73 19.31
C THR A 188 -14.73 6.47 20.23
N LEU A 189 -14.34 7.46 21.03
CA LEU A 189 -13.32 7.23 22.05
C LEU A 189 -13.78 6.17 23.06
N GLU A 190 -15.06 6.16 23.43
CA GLU A 190 -15.65 5.16 24.34
C GLU A 190 -15.54 3.73 23.79
N ASP A 191 -15.48 3.58 22.47
CA ASP A 191 -15.32 2.29 21.79
C ASP A 191 -13.86 1.79 21.74
N SER A 192 -12.91 2.56 22.27
CA SER A 192 -11.48 2.27 22.13
C SER A 192 -10.91 1.44 23.29
N PRO A 193 -10.47 0.19 23.05
CA PRO A 193 -9.86 -0.63 24.11
C PRO A 193 -8.51 -0.06 24.60
N ALA A 194 -7.87 0.81 23.84
CA ALA A 194 -6.67 1.52 24.30
C ALA A 194 -6.95 2.48 25.46
N LEU A 195 -8.20 2.92 25.64
CA LEU A 195 -8.61 3.67 26.83
C LEU A 195 -8.78 2.74 28.03
N GLU A 196 -9.30 1.52 27.87
CA GLU A 196 -9.37 0.52 28.95
C GLU A 196 -7.97 0.10 29.44
N GLY A 197 -7.02 -0.20 28.53
CA GLY A 197 -5.64 -0.56 28.91
C GLY A 197 -4.80 0.62 29.44
N ALA A 198 -5.16 1.86 29.10
CA ALA A 198 -4.53 3.05 29.65
C ALA A 198 -4.99 3.35 31.09
N GLU A 199 -6.20 2.93 31.50
CA GLU A 199 -6.64 3.06 32.90
C GLU A 199 -5.75 2.24 33.86
N ASP A 200 -5.28 1.06 33.44
CA ASP A 200 -4.35 0.24 34.23
C ASP A 200 -2.94 0.84 34.29
N SER A 201 -2.51 1.54 33.24
CA SER A 201 -1.18 2.15 33.15
C SER A 201 -1.08 3.49 33.89
N TYR A 202 -2.20 4.21 34.03
CA TYR A 202 -2.26 5.56 34.63
C TYR A 202 -2.96 5.62 35.98
N GLY A 203 -3.29 4.47 36.58
CA GLY A 203 -3.79 4.40 37.94
C GLY A 203 -5.25 4.85 38.08
N GLY A 204 -6.17 4.06 37.52
CA GLY A 204 -7.53 3.90 38.05
C GLY A 204 -8.38 5.17 38.19
N GLY A 205 -8.17 6.16 37.34
CA GLY A 205 -9.05 7.32 37.23
C GLY A 205 -9.62 7.40 35.83
N ASN A 206 -10.96 7.48 35.74
CA ASN A 206 -11.70 7.76 34.51
C ASN A 206 -10.86 8.65 33.59
N LEU A 207 -10.42 8.13 32.46
CA LEU A 207 -9.75 8.90 31.42
C LEU A 207 -10.77 9.88 30.83
N THR A 208 -11.02 10.98 31.52
CA THR A 208 -11.77 12.09 30.95
C THR A 208 -10.92 12.70 29.84
N SER A 209 -11.56 12.95 28.69
CA SER A 209 -10.98 13.50 27.46
C SER A 209 -10.13 14.77 27.65
N GLU A 210 -10.22 15.43 28.80
CA GLU A 210 -9.52 16.68 29.11
C GLU A 210 -8.04 16.52 29.51
N ARG A 211 -7.51 15.28 29.67
CA ARG A 211 -6.12 15.07 30.14
C ARG A 211 -5.24 14.11 29.33
N SER A 212 -5.72 13.57 28.22
CA SER A 212 -4.94 12.60 27.43
C SER A 212 -3.94 13.29 26.50
N HIS A 213 -2.64 13.15 26.80
CA HIS A 213 -1.57 13.37 25.82
C HIS A 213 -1.84 12.58 24.53
N ALA A 214 -1.22 12.98 23.41
CA ALA A 214 -1.36 12.24 22.16
C ALA A 214 -1.02 10.76 22.34
N PHE A 215 -1.94 9.88 21.96
CA PHE A 215 -1.82 8.43 22.09
C PHE A 215 -2.06 7.73 20.75
N LYS A 216 -1.86 6.41 20.73
CA LYS A 216 -1.95 5.60 19.50
C LYS A 216 -2.99 4.50 19.68
N LEU A 217 -3.82 4.30 18.66
CA LEU A 217 -4.73 3.17 18.55
C LEU A 217 -4.16 2.15 17.59
N TRP A 218 -4.30 0.87 17.92
CA TRP A 218 -3.94 -0.20 17.02
C TRP A 218 -5.07 -0.45 16.03
N SER A 219 -4.73 -0.58 14.75
CA SER A 219 -5.63 -1.15 13.76
C SER A 219 -5.76 -2.65 13.99
N PRO A 220 -6.90 -3.25 13.60
CA PRO A 220 -6.99 -4.68 13.35
C PRO A 220 -5.75 -5.23 12.64
N ARG A 221 -5.32 -6.42 13.04
CA ARG A 221 -4.29 -7.17 12.34
C ARG A 221 -4.89 -7.82 11.10
N MET A 222 -4.10 -7.90 10.05
CA MET A 222 -4.42 -8.65 8.84
C MET A 222 -3.65 -9.97 8.86
N VAL A 223 -4.36 -11.09 8.85
CA VAL A 223 -3.79 -12.44 8.75
C VAL A 223 -4.02 -12.94 7.34
N ILE A 224 -2.96 -13.36 6.66
CA ILE A 224 -2.97 -13.85 5.30
C ILE A 224 -2.68 -15.34 5.36
N GLU A 225 -3.64 -16.14 4.95
CA GLU A 225 -3.56 -17.61 4.95
C GLU A 225 -3.58 -18.12 3.52
N VAL A 226 -2.58 -18.92 3.14
CA VAL A 226 -2.44 -19.50 1.80
C VAL A 226 -2.86 -20.97 1.82
N PHE A 227 -3.75 -21.39 0.94
CA PHE A 227 -4.30 -22.75 0.88
C PHE A 227 -4.09 -23.40 -0.48
N ASP A 228 -4.01 -24.74 -0.50
CA ASP A 228 -4.11 -25.54 -1.71
C ASP A 228 -5.57 -25.85 -2.09
N GLU A 229 -5.78 -26.60 -3.18
CA GLU A 229 -7.11 -26.99 -3.67
C GLU A 229 -7.90 -27.88 -2.69
N ALA A 230 -7.20 -28.63 -1.83
CA ALA A 230 -7.81 -29.49 -0.81
C ALA A 230 -8.20 -28.70 0.46
N GLY A 231 -7.80 -27.43 0.55
CA GLY A 231 -8.01 -26.59 1.73
C GLY A 231 -6.97 -26.80 2.83
N PHE A 232 -5.82 -27.40 2.52
CA PHE A 232 -4.68 -27.49 3.43
C PHE A 232 -3.96 -26.14 3.49
N LEU A 233 -3.65 -25.66 4.71
CA LEU A 233 -2.92 -24.41 4.95
C LEU A 233 -1.44 -24.62 4.60
N LEU A 234 -0.96 -23.91 3.57
CA LEU A 234 0.41 -23.95 3.07
C LEU A 234 1.33 -23.03 3.88
N ASP A 235 0.90 -21.78 4.11
CA ASP A 235 1.63 -20.79 4.91
C ASP A 235 0.68 -19.73 5.47
N SER A 236 1.13 -18.97 6.46
CA SER A 236 0.40 -17.85 7.04
C SER A 236 1.34 -16.71 7.43
N ARG A 237 0.93 -15.47 7.17
CA ARG A 237 1.63 -14.26 7.64
C ARG A 237 0.66 -13.31 8.32
N GLU A 238 1.17 -12.62 9.35
CA GLU A 238 0.45 -11.55 10.02
C GLU A 238 1.09 -10.21 9.66
N SER A 239 0.27 -9.22 9.32
CA SER A 239 0.71 -7.82 9.24
C SER A 239 1.03 -7.31 10.64
N TYR A 240 1.98 -6.39 10.76
CA TYR A 240 2.09 -5.60 11.99
C TYR A 240 0.84 -4.75 12.17
N ALA A 241 0.22 -4.80 13.35
CA ALA A 241 -0.86 -3.90 13.70
C ALA A 241 -0.36 -2.45 13.57
N ASN A 242 -1.06 -1.64 12.77
CA ASN A 242 -0.63 -0.28 12.49
C ASN A 242 -1.15 0.67 13.57
N LYS A 243 -0.35 1.68 13.92
CA LYS A 243 -0.70 2.63 14.97
C LYS A 243 -1.22 3.94 14.40
N ILE A 244 -2.46 4.27 14.72
CA ILE A 244 -3.11 5.53 14.37
C ILE A 244 -2.97 6.51 15.52
N ARG A 245 -2.33 7.67 15.29
CA ARG A 245 -2.18 8.70 16.32
C ARG A 245 -3.47 9.49 16.47
N LEU A 246 -3.89 9.67 17.72
CA LEU A 246 -4.84 10.68 18.12
C LEU A 246 -4.10 11.91 18.66
N ALA A 247 -4.58 13.10 18.32
CA ALA A 247 -4.04 14.34 18.86
C ALA A 247 -4.37 14.47 20.36
N GLU A 248 -3.76 15.45 21.02
CA GLU A 248 -4.08 15.78 22.42
C GLU A 248 -5.59 15.99 22.61
N GLY A 249 -6.11 15.50 23.74
CA GLY A 249 -7.55 15.49 24.03
C GLY A 249 -8.35 14.43 23.27
N GLY A 250 -7.69 13.45 22.63
CA GLY A 250 -8.36 12.36 21.92
C GLY A 250 -9.08 12.81 20.66
N ARG A 251 -8.71 13.95 20.08
CA ARG A 251 -9.40 14.49 18.90
C ARG A 251 -9.30 13.51 17.72
N ILE A 252 -10.45 12.96 17.33
CA ILE A 252 -10.58 12.08 16.18
C ILE A 252 -10.36 12.89 14.89
N PRO A 253 -9.47 12.43 14.00
CA PRO A 253 -9.33 12.93 12.63
C PRO A 253 -10.66 13.06 11.88
N SER A 254 -10.81 14.13 11.11
CA SER A 254 -12.01 14.35 10.27
C SER A 254 -12.12 13.37 9.10
N ARG A 255 -11.04 12.65 8.76
CA ARG A 255 -11.02 11.60 7.75
C ARG A 255 -10.40 10.31 8.30
N PRO A 256 -10.77 9.15 7.76
CA PRO A 256 -10.05 7.91 7.99
C PRO A 256 -8.60 8.02 7.50
N ALA A 257 -7.72 7.29 8.18
CA ALA A 257 -6.37 7.11 7.69
C ALA A 257 -6.33 6.09 6.54
N THR A 258 -5.34 6.16 5.67
CA THR A 258 -5.15 5.18 4.59
C THR A 258 -3.82 4.45 4.69
N SER A 259 -3.81 3.19 4.30
CA SER A 259 -2.59 2.39 4.21
C SER A 259 -2.53 1.57 2.93
N ALA A 260 -1.31 1.16 2.58
CA ALA A 260 -1.06 0.16 1.56
C ALA A 260 -0.08 -0.89 2.11
N SER A 261 -0.36 -2.15 1.85
CA SER A 261 0.49 -3.27 2.26
C SER A 261 0.70 -4.22 1.08
N SER A 262 1.87 -4.85 1.03
CA SER A 262 2.20 -5.87 0.04
C SER A 262 2.94 -7.00 0.72
N TYR A 263 2.45 -8.23 0.53
CA TYR A 263 3.06 -9.44 1.06
C TYR A 263 3.39 -10.38 -0.07
N SER A 264 4.59 -10.95 -0.05
CA SER A 264 5.09 -11.90 -1.05
C SER A 264 5.39 -13.25 -0.41
N PHE A 265 5.04 -14.34 -1.09
CA PHE A 265 5.38 -15.70 -0.70
C PHE A 265 6.09 -16.37 -1.87
N ASP A 266 7.28 -16.91 -1.61
CA ASP A 266 8.00 -17.70 -2.60
C ASP A 266 7.28 -19.06 -2.74
N VAL A 267 6.61 -19.28 -3.87
CA VAL A 267 5.79 -20.45 -4.16
C VAL A 267 6.61 -21.73 -4.07
N SER A 268 7.90 -21.66 -4.39
CA SER A 268 8.83 -22.79 -4.30
C SER A 268 9.13 -23.23 -2.85
N ASP A 269 8.91 -22.35 -1.88
CA ASP A 269 9.09 -22.64 -0.44
C ASP A 269 7.80 -23.18 0.21
N LEU A 270 6.66 -23.13 -0.49
CA LEU A 270 5.39 -23.64 0.02
C LEU A 270 5.33 -25.17 -0.02
N PRO A 271 4.71 -25.83 0.97
CA PRO A 271 4.57 -27.29 1.02
C PRO A 271 3.51 -27.85 0.03
N GLY A 272 3.16 -27.11 -1.02
CA GLY A 272 2.11 -27.43 -1.98
C GLY A 272 1.87 -26.29 -2.96
N VAL A 273 0.93 -26.49 -3.90
CA VAL A 273 0.59 -25.46 -4.91
C VAL A 273 -0.51 -24.56 -4.35
N PRO A 274 -0.29 -23.23 -4.27
CA PRO A 274 -1.32 -22.30 -3.81
C PRO A 274 -2.48 -22.25 -4.80
N ALA A 275 -3.70 -22.38 -4.27
CA ALA A 275 -4.95 -22.32 -5.03
C ALA A 275 -5.90 -21.23 -4.51
N ARG A 276 -5.76 -20.84 -3.23
CA ARG A 276 -6.62 -19.84 -2.60
C ARG A 276 -5.88 -19.07 -1.52
N VAL A 277 -6.18 -17.79 -1.35
CA VAL A 277 -5.78 -17.00 -0.17
C VAL A 277 -6.99 -16.56 0.63
N VAL A 278 -6.92 -16.63 1.95
CA VAL A 278 -7.90 -16.01 2.85
C VAL A 278 -7.21 -14.87 3.58
N VAL A 279 -7.76 -13.68 3.48
CA VAL A 279 -7.33 -12.52 4.25
C VAL A 279 -8.33 -12.32 5.39
N ARG A 280 -7.86 -12.39 6.63
CA ARG A 280 -8.67 -12.15 7.83
C ARG A 280 -8.32 -10.82 8.47
N LEU A 281 -9.32 -10.01 8.78
CA LEU A 281 -9.17 -8.89 9.69
C LEU A 281 -9.56 -9.36 11.10
N GLN A 282 -8.66 -9.19 12.06
CA GLN A 282 -8.87 -9.61 13.44
C GLN A 282 -8.55 -8.48 14.41
N ASP A 283 -9.30 -8.39 15.50
CA ASP A 283 -8.95 -7.49 16.60
C ASP A 283 -7.57 -7.88 17.16
N ASP A 284 -6.79 -6.87 17.57
CA ASP A 284 -5.52 -7.11 18.24
C ASP A 284 -5.78 -7.77 19.60
N ALA A 285 -5.03 -8.82 19.94
CA ALA A 285 -5.17 -9.48 21.22
C ALA A 285 -4.53 -8.58 22.30
N LEU A 286 -5.37 -7.94 23.11
CA LEU A 286 -4.96 -7.14 24.28
C LEU A 286 -4.21 -7.98 25.32
#